data_AF-A0A1B2DHN9-F1
#
_entry.id   AF-A0A1B2DHN9-F1
#
_cell.length_a   1.000
_cell.length_b   1.000
_cell.length_c   1.000
_cell.angle_alpha   90.00
_cell.angle_beta   90.00
_cell.angle_gamma   90.00
#
_symmetry.space_group_name_H-M   'P 1'
#
loop_
_entity.id
_entity.type
_entity.pdbx_description
1 polymer ?
#
loop_
_entity_poly.entity_id
_entity_poly.type
_entity_poly.pdbx_seq_one_letter_code
_entity_poly.pdbx_strand_id
1 'polypeptide(L)'
;MNGIKRTGQALIVLLLMLTAAGCGGGSSALEREAPEATDMQVKAAGPETEEPAETCNAIIEWVDFLMINGIKYQYNYEGSGKVSDDQLGEKVGEVTYMLNDHACTDYVEKDGNAAFLPIGTEIYAIKGYKSEFRVAAFNKVYEVMDNPKAATLGQLLDIEGKVDKVGLESAEDGSPIGDFSAEASAQFIQELLPLQHVGFKQVYEKTKHESGIFLRIYLLDGSSFRLVYYPEGNAFTAGAFGTDSLKKLIMEQRAQIKAAAGL
;
A
#
# COMPACT_ATOMS: atom_id res chain seq x y z
N MET A 1 20.45 51.24 -5.73
CA MET A 1 20.70 51.28 -4.28
C MET A 1 20.28 49.92 -3.75
N ASN A 2 21.22 48.97 -3.65
CA ASN A 2 21.83 48.46 -2.41
C ASN A 2 20.77 47.87 -1.44
N GLY A 3 20.85 46.61 -0.99
CA GLY A 3 22.08 45.92 -0.61
C GLY A 3 22.01 44.39 -0.62
N ILE A 4 23.20 43.85 -0.44
CA ILE A 4 23.69 42.49 -0.66
C ILE A 4 24.21 41.93 0.68
N LYS A 5 24.28 40.58 0.78
CA LYS A 5 25.07 39.73 1.71
C LYS A 5 24.46 39.49 3.11
N ARG A 6 24.56 38.28 3.70
CA ARG A 6 25.81 37.51 3.86
C ARG A 6 25.59 36.01 4.15
N THR A 7 26.49 35.21 3.61
CA THR A 7 26.73 33.77 3.79
C THR A 7 27.40 33.44 5.13
N GLY A 8 27.26 32.19 5.59
CA GLY A 8 28.04 31.62 6.68
C GLY A 8 28.14 30.09 6.59
N GLN A 9 29.24 29.60 6.01
CA GLN A 9 29.73 28.22 6.15
C GLN A 9 30.52 28.11 7.47
N ALA A 10 30.45 26.96 8.14
CA ALA A 10 31.50 26.49 9.03
C ALA A 10 31.56 24.95 9.02
N LEU A 11 32.62 24.44 8.39
CA LEU A 11 33.22 23.11 8.54
C LEU A 11 34.02 23.07 9.85
N ILE A 12 34.32 21.87 10.40
CA ILE A 12 35.45 21.45 11.29
C ILE A 12 34.94 20.39 12.28
N VAL A 13 35.58 19.26 12.64
CA VAL A 13 36.82 18.53 12.28
C VAL A 13 36.66 17.13 12.90
N LEU A 14 37.23 16.12 12.23
CA LEU A 14 37.38 14.72 12.63
C LEU A 14 38.47 14.57 13.71
N LEU A 15 38.26 13.73 14.74
CA LEU A 15 39.36 13.22 15.57
C LEU A 15 39.30 11.69 15.70
N LEU A 16 40.31 11.04 15.12
CA LEU A 16 40.69 9.64 15.28
C LEU A 16 41.51 9.47 16.57
N MET A 17 41.23 8.42 17.34
CA MET A 17 42.13 7.88 18.36
C MET A 17 42.37 6.41 18.05
N LEU A 18 43.57 6.12 17.53
CA LEU A 18 44.18 4.79 17.51
C LEU A 18 44.88 4.54 18.84
N THR A 19 44.68 3.37 19.42
CA THR A 19 45.63 2.79 20.39
C THR A 19 46.00 1.38 19.98
N ALA A 20 47.31 1.15 19.89
CA ALA A 20 47.94 -0.06 19.41
C ALA A 20 48.22 -1.07 20.53
N ALA A 21 48.26 -2.34 20.10
CA ALA A 21 49.17 -3.44 20.45
C ALA A 21 49.38 -3.86 21.92
N GLY A 22 49.15 -5.16 22.15
CA GLY A 22 49.77 -5.93 23.22
C GLY A 22 49.79 -7.43 22.86
N CYS A 23 50.88 -7.90 22.25
CA CYS A 23 51.20 -9.33 22.12
C CYS A 23 51.76 -9.88 23.43
N GLY A 24 51.38 -11.09 23.80
CA GLY A 24 52.05 -11.88 24.84
C GLY A 24 51.84 -13.37 24.57
N GLY A 25 52.87 -14.02 24.04
CA GLY A 25 52.92 -15.48 23.84
C GLY A 25 53.47 -16.21 25.07
N GLY A 26 53.20 -17.52 25.15
CA GLY A 26 53.80 -18.41 26.14
C GLY A 26 53.23 -19.83 26.06
N SER A 27 54.05 -20.75 25.55
CA SER A 27 53.80 -22.17 25.28
C SER A 27 53.90 -23.06 26.54
N SER A 28 53.18 -24.18 26.60
CA SER A 28 53.81 -25.50 26.84
C SER A 28 52.81 -26.65 26.70
N ALA A 29 53.29 -27.68 26.01
CA ALA A 29 52.63 -28.93 25.68
C ALA A 29 52.64 -29.93 26.85
N LEU A 30 51.71 -30.88 26.81
CA LEU A 30 51.87 -32.22 27.40
C LEU A 30 51.14 -33.23 26.50
N GLU A 31 51.92 -33.94 25.69
CA GLU A 31 51.55 -35.19 25.03
C GLU A 31 51.45 -36.33 26.05
N ARG A 32 50.49 -37.24 25.85
CA ARG A 32 50.61 -38.67 26.17
C ARG A 32 49.81 -39.48 25.16
N GLU A 33 50.46 -40.52 24.65
CA GLU A 33 50.10 -41.34 23.50
C GLU A 33 48.88 -42.25 23.68
N ALA A 34 48.37 -42.71 22.53
CA ALA A 34 47.19 -43.54 22.27
C ALA A 34 47.37 -45.03 22.63
N PRO A 35 46.29 -45.82 22.47
CA PRO A 35 46.40 -46.99 21.60
C PRO A 35 45.28 -47.08 20.53
N GLU A 36 45.58 -47.83 19.47
CA GLU A 36 44.87 -47.96 18.20
C GLU A 36 43.48 -48.65 18.24
N ALA A 37 42.59 -48.08 17.43
CA ALA A 37 41.60 -48.63 16.50
C ALA A 37 40.84 -49.95 16.80
N THR A 38 39.51 -49.84 16.79
CA THR A 38 38.69 -50.66 15.87
C THR A 38 37.44 -49.90 15.47
N ASP A 39 37.26 -49.81 14.16
CA ASP A 39 36.26 -49.06 13.40
C ASP A 39 34.90 -49.76 13.42
N MET A 40 33.84 -49.07 13.87
CA MET A 40 32.46 -49.35 13.45
C MET A 40 31.71 -48.03 13.28
N GLN A 41 31.67 -47.61 12.02
CA GLN A 41 30.90 -46.52 11.43
C GLN A 41 29.47 -46.42 11.96
N VAL A 42 29.16 -45.30 12.63
CA VAL A 42 27.82 -44.71 12.66
C VAL A 42 27.88 -43.47 11.79
N LYS A 43 27.26 -43.56 10.61
CA LYS A 43 27.15 -42.46 9.64
C LYS A 43 26.23 -41.39 10.24
N ALA A 44 26.81 -40.44 10.97
CA ALA A 44 26.15 -39.20 11.32
C ALA A 44 25.87 -38.43 10.02
N ALA A 45 24.60 -38.19 9.73
CA ALA A 45 24.21 -37.20 8.74
C ALA A 45 24.77 -35.85 9.22
N GLY A 46 25.73 -35.31 8.46
CA GLY A 46 26.25 -33.97 8.69
C GLY A 46 25.14 -32.93 8.54
N PRO A 47 25.36 -31.70 9.03
CA PRO A 47 24.40 -30.63 8.84
C PRO A 47 24.20 -30.44 7.34
N GLU A 48 22.95 -30.56 6.89
CA GLU A 48 22.55 -30.07 5.57
C GLU A 48 22.96 -28.60 5.54
N THR A 49 23.99 -28.31 4.75
CA THR A 49 24.33 -26.96 4.34
C THR A 49 23.08 -26.37 3.71
N GLU A 50 22.39 -25.50 4.44
CA GLU A 50 21.40 -24.59 3.88
C GLU A 50 22.08 -23.89 2.71
N GLU A 51 21.56 -24.11 1.50
CA GLU A 51 21.99 -23.34 0.34
C GLU A 51 21.82 -21.85 0.69
N PRO A 52 22.81 -21.01 0.40
CA PRO A 52 22.69 -19.59 0.69
C PRO A 52 21.46 -19.06 -0.03
N ALA A 53 20.49 -18.55 0.74
CA ALA A 53 19.35 -17.83 0.20
C ALA A 53 19.86 -16.86 -0.86
N GLU A 54 19.36 -16.96 -2.09
CA GLU A 54 19.79 -16.10 -3.18
C GLU A 54 19.75 -14.65 -2.71
N THR A 55 20.90 -13.99 -2.74
CA THR A 55 21.00 -12.60 -2.33
C THR A 55 20.24 -11.75 -3.36
N CYS A 56 19.06 -11.28 -2.98
CA CYS A 56 18.27 -10.33 -3.77
C CYS A 56 19.10 -9.05 -3.97
N ASN A 57 19.63 -8.83 -5.18
CA ASN A 57 20.51 -7.68 -5.49
C ASN A 57 19.72 -6.43 -5.94
N ALA A 58 18.50 -6.23 -5.44
CA ALA A 58 17.64 -5.12 -5.82
C ALA A 58 16.97 -4.48 -4.60
N ILE A 59 16.99 -3.15 -4.55
CA ILE A 59 16.12 -2.37 -3.67
C ILE A 59 14.80 -2.21 -4.42
N ILE A 60 13.71 -2.72 -3.85
CA ILE A 60 12.37 -2.64 -4.43
C ILE A 60 11.58 -1.60 -3.65
N GLU A 61 11.08 -0.57 -4.35
CA GLU A 61 10.14 0.38 -3.77
C GLU A 61 8.73 -0.18 -3.86
N TRP A 62 8.18 -0.58 -2.71
CA TRP A 62 6.83 -1.11 -2.61
C TRP A 62 5.80 0.00 -2.38
N VAL A 63 4.62 -0.16 -2.96
CA VAL A 63 3.41 0.52 -2.46
C VAL A 63 3.03 -0.12 -1.12
N ASP A 64 2.56 0.66 -0.14
CA ASP A 64 2.12 0.10 1.15
C ASP A 64 0.81 -0.69 0.97
N PHE A 65 0.93 -2.01 0.85
CA PHE A 65 -0.18 -2.94 0.63
C PHE A 65 -0.14 -4.12 1.60
N LEU A 66 -1.27 -4.81 1.73
CA LEU A 66 -1.35 -6.14 2.32
C LEU A 66 -2.29 -7.05 1.50
N MET A 67 -2.11 -8.36 1.63
CA MET A 67 -2.97 -9.36 0.99
C MET A 67 -3.49 -10.36 2.01
N ILE A 68 -4.81 -10.54 2.03
CA ILE A 68 -5.46 -11.55 2.87
C ILE A 68 -6.77 -12.03 2.22
N ASN A 69 -7.06 -13.32 2.33
CA ASN A 69 -8.28 -13.98 1.81
C ASN A 69 -8.52 -13.81 0.30
N GLY A 70 -7.42 -13.69 -0.47
CA GLY A 70 -7.40 -13.47 -1.91
C GLY A 70 -7.75 -12.04 -2.33
N ILE A 71 -7.62 -11.07 -1.41
CA ILE A 71 -7.93 -9.66 -1.65
C ILE A 71 -6.67 -8.84 -1.40
N LYS A 72 -6.36 -7.92 -2.33
CA LYS A 72 -5.26 -6.97 -2.19
C LYS A 72 -5.80 -5.63 -1.70
N TYR A 73 -5.19 -5.10 -0.65
CA TYR A 73 -5.54 -3.81 -0.06
C TYR A 73 -4.35 -2.88 -0.09
N GLN A 74 -4.58 -1.58 -0.22
CA GLN A 74 -3.59 -0.53 -0.13
C GLN A 74 -3.88 0.38 1.05
N TYR A 75 -2.82 0.85 1.69
CA TYR A 75 -2.93 1.82 2.77
C TYR A 75 -3.58 3.12 2.28
N ASN A 76 -4.67 3.54 2.94
CA ASN A 76 -5.33 4.82 2.69
C ASN A 76 -4.62 5.95 3.44
N TYR A 77 -3.53 6.45 2.86
CA TYR A 77 -2.68 7.49 3.45
C TYR A 77 -3.30 8.90 3.45
N GLU A 78 -4.25 9.16 2.55
CA GLU A 78 -4.81 10.50 2.29
C GLU A 78 -6.12 10.77 3.02
N GLY A 79 -6.92 9.74 3.28
CA GLY A 79 -8.29 9.92 3.72
C GLY A 79 -8.69 9.07 4.91
N SER A 80 -7.74 8.43 5.59
CA SER A 80 -8.00 7.77 6.86
C SER A 80 -7.15 8.35 7.99
N GLY A 81 -7.76 8.51 9.17
CA GLY A 81 -7.05 8.77 10.41
C GLY A 81 -6.46 7.47 10.98
N LYS A 82 -5.77 7.59 12.13
CA LYS A 82 -5.38 6.41 12.90
C LYS A 82 -6.63 5.66 13.36
N VAL A 83 -6.60 4.35 13.23
CA VAL A 83 -7.67 3.47 13.73
C VAL A 83 -7.48 3.23 15.21
N SER A 84 -8.53 3.46 16.00
CA SER A 84 -8.59 3.14 17.43
C SER A 84 -9.28 1.79 17.69
N ASP A 85 -8.99 1.18 18.84
CA ASP A 85 -9.46 -0.16 19.18
C ASP A 85 -11.00 -0.30 19.18
N ASP A 86 -11.72 0.78 19.48
CA ASP A 86 -13.18 0.80 19.45
C ASP A 86 -13.76 0.69 18.04
N GLN A 87 -12.97 1.00 17.00
CA GLN A 87 -13.36 0.85 15.58
C GLN A 87 -13.08 -0.56 15.05
N LEU A 88 -12.27 -1.36 15.75
CA LEU A 88 -11.91 -2.72 15.32
C LEU A 88 -13.05 -3.71 15.53
N GLY A 89 -13.24 -4.58 14.56
CA GLY A 89 -14.09 -5.77 14.63
C GLY A 89 -13.29 -7.05 14.84
N GLU A 90 -13.78 -8.16 14.30
CA GLU A 90 -13.13 -9.47 14.41
C GLU A 90 -11.78 -9.52 13.69
N LYS A 91 -10.86 -10.37 14.18
CA LYS A 91 -9.61 -10.69 13.48
C LYS A 91 -9.93 -11.41 12.17
N VAL A 92 -9.43 -10.90 11.06
CA VAL A 92 -9.62 -11.47 9.70
C VAL A 92 -8.39 -12.22 9.20
N GLY A 93 -7.23 -12.00 9.82
CA GLY A 93 -5.97 -12.64 9.45
C GLY A 93 -4.77 -12.09 10.19
N GLU A 94 -3.60 -12.43 9.70
CA GLU A 94 -2.31 -12.03 10.27
C GLU A 94 -1.27 -11.98 9.15
N VAL A 95 -0.31 -11.06 9.28
CA VAL A 95 0.84 -10.97 8.38
C VAL A 95 1.82 -12.09 8.67
N THR A 96 2.08 -12.94 7.69
CA THR A 96 3.05 -14.05 7.76
C THR A 96 4.35 -13.74 7.01
N TYR A 97 4.39 -12.70 6.17
CA TYR A 97 5.57 -12.32 5.41
C TYR A 97 5.61 -10.82 5.12
N MET A 98 6.73 -10.17 5.45
CA MET A 98 6.98 -8.76 5.11
C MET A 98 7.87 -8.69 3.87
N LEU A 99 7.43 -8.03 2.80
CA LEU A 99 8.17 -7.98 1.54
C LEU A 99 9.36 -7.03 1.60
N ASN A 100 9.22 -5.90 2.29
CA ASN A 100 10.32 -4.95 2.43
C ASN A 100 11.54 -5.68 3.05
N ASP A 101 12.70 -5.48 2.43
CA ASP A 101 13.98 -6.10 2.78
C ASP A 101 14.07 -7.64 2.66
N HIS A 102 12.99 -8.35 2.29
CA HIS A 102 13.01 -9.82 2.18
C HIS A 102 12.62 -10.35 0.79
N ALA A 103 11.82 -9.63 0.01
CA ALA A 103 11.36 -10.09 -1.31
C ALA A 103 12.36 -9.74 -2.43
N CYS A 104 12.62 -10.72 -3.31
CA CYS A 104 13.31 -10.52 -4.58
C CYS A 104 12.36 -9.95 -5.66
N THR A 105 12.92 -9.50 -6.78
CA THR A 105 12.16 -8.84 -7.87
C THR A 105 11.16 -9.71 -8.60
N ASP A 106 11.34 -11.02 -8.55
CA ASP A 106 10.47 -12.03 -9.15
C ASP A 106 9.44 -12.59 -8.16
N TYR A 107 9.42 -12.08 -6.93
CA TYR A 107 8.52 -12.53 -5.90
C TYR A 107 7.05 -12.25 -6.26
N VAL A 108 6.21 -13.28 -6.14
CA VAL A 108 4.77 -13.19 -6.39
C VAL A 108 4.03 -13.05 -5.06
N GLU A 109 3.24 -11.98 -4.96
CA GLU A 109 2.43 -11.67 -3.79
C GLU A 109 1.35 -12.74 -3.56
N LYS A 110 1.05 -13.03 -2.29
CA LYS A 110 0.06 -14.03 -1.85
C LYS A 110 -0.53 -13.66 -0.47
N ASP A 111 -1.56 -14.37 -0.04
CA ASP A 111 -2.17 -14.15 1.27
C ASP A 111 -1.17 -14.24 2.42
N GLY A 112 -1.34 -13.36 3.40
CA GLY A 112 -0.42 -13.20 4.54
C GLY A 112 0.75 -12.27 4.27
N ASN A 113 0.88 -11.76 3.04
CA ASN A 113 1.91 -10.80 2.70
C ASN A 113 1.53 -9.36 3.07
N ALA A 114 2.52 -8.58 3.48
CA ALA A 114 2.42 -7.13 3.55
C ALA A 114 3.71 -6.49 3.06
N ALA A 115 3.62 -5.29 2.46
CA ALA A 115 4.79 -4.54 2.04
C ALA A 115 5.68 -4.17 3.23
N PHE A 116 5.10 -3.53 4.25
CA PHE A 116 5.86 -2.92 5.35
C PHE A 116 5.42 -3.34 6.76
N LEU A 117 4.36 -4.15 6.88
CA LEU A 117 3.88 -4.57 8.20
C LEU A 117 4.74 -5.72 8.73
N PRO A 118 5.18 -5.67 10.01
CA PRO A 118 5.93 -6.77 10.62
C PRO A 118 5.17 -8.09 10.60
N ILE A 119 5.90 -9.20 10.52
CA ILE A 119 5.35 -10.55 10.72
C ILE A 119 4.69 -10.63 12.09
N GLY A 120 3.53 -11.28 12.16
CA GLY A 120 2.68 -11.37 13.35
C GLY A 120 1.72 -10.19 13.54
N THR A 121 1.75 -9.18 12.65
CA THR A 121 0.78 -8.08 12.70
C THR A 121 -0.62 -8.62 12.42
N GLU A 122 -1.52 -8.44 13.36
CA GLU A 122 -2.91 -8.86 13.22
C GLU A 122 -3.68 -7.90 12.30
N ILE A 123 -4.57 -8.49 11.50
CA ILE A 123 -5.43 -7.77 10.56
C ILE A 123 -6.87 -7.93 11.06
N TYR A 124 -7.58 -6.82 11.18
CA TYR A 124 -8.90 -6.73 11.77
C TYR A 124 -9.92 -6.18 10.77
N ALA A 125 -11.17 -6.63 10.88
CA ALA A 125 -12.30 -5.94 10.25
C ALA A 125 -12.48 -4.54 10.85
N ILE A 126 -13.06 -3.62 10.09
CA ILE A 126 -13.48 -2.31 10.60
C ILE A 126 -15.00 -2.32 10.79
N LYS A 127 -15.48 -1.95 11.98
CA LYS A 127 -16.92 -1.90 12.28
C LYS A 127 -17.65 -1.01 11.27
N GLY A 128 -18.82 -1.48 10.81
CA GLY A 128 -19.66 -0.78 9.83
C GLY A 128 -19.32 -1.06 8.36
N TYR A 129 -18.26 -1.81 8.08
CA TYR A 129 -17.86 -2.18 6.72
C TYR A 129 -17.55 -3.66 6.60
N LYS A 130 -17.73 -4.17 5.38
CA LYS A 130 -17.25 -5.50 4.99
C LYS A 130 -15.73 -5.51 4.96
N SER A 131 -15.15 -6.60 5.46
CA SER A 131 -13.71 -6.81 5.41
C SER A 131 -13.18 -6.81 3.98
N GLU A 132 -13.99 -7.22 3.01
CA GLU A 132 -13.65 -7.26 1.59
C GLU A 132 -13.44 -5.88 0.97
N PHE A 133 -13.98 -4.82 1.58
CA PHE A 133 -13.72 -3.45 1.18
C PHE A 133 -12.53 -2.88 1.94
N ARG A 134 -12.52 -2.99 3.27
CA ARG A 134 -11.44 -2.40 4.07
C ARG A 134 -11.19 -3.12 5.38
N VAL A 135 -9.94 -3.10 5.79
CA VAL A 135 -9.41 -3.72 7.01
C VAL A 135 -8.50 -2.75 7.75
N ALA A 136 -8.25 -3.03 9.02
CA ALA A 136 -7.29 -2.31 9.83
C ALA A 136 -6.11 -3.21 10.21
N ALA A 137 -4.91 -2.66 10.14
CA ALA A 137 -3.70 -3.30 10.64
C ALA A 137 -2.74 -2.23 11.13
N PHE A 138 -2.15 -2.41 12.31
CA PHE A 138 -1.17 -1.48 12.87
C PHE A 138 -1.65 -0.01 12.90
N ASN A 139 -2.89 0.19 13.37
CA ASN A 139 -3.59 1.49 13.42
C ASN A 139 -3.77 2.21 12.07
N LYS A 140 -3.58 1.51 10.95
CA LYS A 140 -3.81 2.02 9.59
C LYS A 140 -5.06 1.39 8.98
N VAL A 141 -5.74 2.12 8.09
CA VAL A 141 -6.81 1.60 7.24
C VAL A 141 -6.21 1.17 5.91
N TYR A 142 -6.50 -0.05 5.50
CA TYR A 142 -6.18 -0.58 4.19
C TYR A 142 -7.48 -0.82 3.42
N GLU A 143 -7.58 -0.25 2.22
CA GLU A 143 -8.77 -0.34 1.35
C GLU A 143 -8.47 -1.17 0.12
N VAL A 144 -9.48 -1.87 -0.37
CA VAL A 144 -9.35 -2.82 -1.46
C VAL A 144 -8.85 -2.14 -2.73
N MET A 145 -7.82 -2.71 -3.32
CA MET A 145 -7.35 -2.41 -4.67
C MET A 145 -7.93 -3.40 -5.68
N ASP A 146 -7.94 -4.68 -5.32
CA ASP A 146 -8.38 -5.76 -6.18
C ASP A 146 -9.03 -6.88 -5.37
N ASN A 147 -10.20 -7.30 -5.84
CA ASN A 147 -10.93 -8.44 -5.31
C ASN A 147 -11.53 -9.21 -6.50
N PRO A 148 -10.96 -10.36 -6.89
CA PRO A 148 -11.43 -11.13 -8.03
C PRO A 148 -12.83 -11.73 -7.82
N LYS A 149 -13.35 -11.73 -6.59
CA LYS A 149 -14.69 -12.20 -6.25
C LYS A 149 -15.76 -11.12 -6.41
N ALA A 150 -15.37 -9.83 -6.55
CA ALA A 150 -16.31 -8.74 -6.75
C ALA A 150 -16.75 -8.67 -8.22
N ALA A 151 -18.04 -8.83 -8.47
CA ALA A 151 -18.64 -8.73 -9.82
C ALA A 151 -19.01 -7.28 -10.20
N THR A 152 -19.21 -6.41 -9.21
CA THR A 152 -19.54 -5.00 -9.41
C THR A 152 -18.74 -4.10 -8.46
N LEU A 153 -18.66 -2.81 -8.77
CA LEU A 153 -18.05 -1.84 -7.86
C LEU A 153 -18.78 -1.74 -6.51
N GLY A 154 -20.10 -1.98 -6.46
CA GLY A 154 -20.85 -2.07 -5.21
C GLY A 154 -20.36 -3.20 -4.30
N GLN A 155 -20.01 -4.35 -4.88
CA GLN A 155 -19.44 -5.48 -4.14
C GLN A 155 -17.99 -5.24 -3.73
N LEU A 156 -17.25 -4.45 -4.51
CA LEU A 156 -15.87 -4.07 -4.20
C LEU A 156 -15.82 -3.05 -3.05
N LEU A 157 -16.58 -1.97 -3.14
CA LEU A 157 -16.39 -0.77 -2.31
C LEU A 157 -17.25 -0.72 -1.04
N ASP A 158 -18.36 -1.46 -0.95
CA ASP A 158 -19.24 -1.45 0.24
C ASP A 158 -19.65 -0.04 0.74
N ILE A 159 -19.81 0.93 -0.18
CA ILE A 159 -20.11 2.35 0.14
C ILE A 159 -21.59 2.74 -0.06
N GLU A 160 -22.47 1.80 -0.42
CA GLU A 160 -23.89 2.10 -0.59
C GLU A 160 -24.49 2.66 0.70
N GLY A 161 -25.08 3.86 0.62
CA GLY A 161 -25.64 4.56 1.79
C GLY A 161 -24.60 5.09 2.79
N LYS A 162 -23.31 5.07 2.46
CA LYS A 162 -22.21 5.50 3.34
C LYS A 162 -21.44 6.72 2.84
N VAL A 163 -21.83 7.26 1.68
CA VAL A 163 -21.19 8.44 1.07
C VAL A 163 -21.85 9.71 1.58
N ASP A 164 -21.01 10.66 2.03
CA ASP A 164 -21.40 12.03 2.38
C ASP A 164 -21.49 12.89 1.12
N LYS A 165 -20.39 12.95 0.35
CA LYS A 165 -20.29 13.76 -0.87
C LYS A 165 -19.17 13.29 -1.80
N VAL A 166 -19.21 13.76 -3.04
CA VAL A 166 -18.15 13.59 -4.04
C VAL A 166 -17.47 14.93 -4.30
N GLY A 167 -16.15 14.97 -4.15
CA GLY A 167 -15.32 16.16 -4.40
C GLY A 167 -14.51 16.04 -5.69
N LEU A 168 -14.25 17.18 -6.33
CA LEU A 168 -13.27 17.31 -7.40
C LEU A 168 -11.93 17.80 -6.83
N GLU A 169 -10.84 17.15 -7.23
CA GLU A 169 -9.49 17.54 -6.86
C GLU A 169 -8.67 18.02 -8.04
N SER A 170 -7.69 18.87 -7.74
CA SER A 170 -6.64 19.27 -8.66
C SER A 170 -5.74 18.09 -8.99
N ALA A 171 -5.50 17.88 -10.29
CA ALA A 171 -4.54 16.88 -10.75
C ALA A 171 -3.07 17.34 -10.57
N GLU A 172 -2.85 18.61 -10.23
CA GLU A 172 -1.50 19.17 -10.06
C GLU A 172 -0.95 18.91 -8.65
N ASP A 173 -1.78 19.12 -7.62
CA ASP A 173 -1.35 19.09 -6.22
C ASP A 173 -2.30 18.32 -5.28
N GLY A 174 -3.40 17.76 -5.81
CA GLY A 174 -4.39 17.03 -5.03
C GLY A 174 -5.28 17.92 -4.15
N SER A 175 -5.20 19.24 -4.27
CA SER A 175 -6.04 20.15 -3.48
C SER A 175 -7.52 20.05 -3.86
N PRO A 176 -8.46 20.22 -2.91
CA PRO A 176 -9.89 20.28 -3.22
C PRO A 176 -10.21 21.52 -4.07
N ILE A 177 -10.93 21.33 -5.17
CA ILE A 177 -11.44 22.42 -6.02
C ILE A 177 -12.87 22.78 -5.62
N GLY A 178 -13.70 21.77 -5.37
CA GLY A 178 -15.09 21.94 -4.98
C GLY A 178 -15.85 20.62 -5.00
N ASP A 179 -17.08 20.64 -4.52
CA ASP A 179 -17.90 19.45 -4.36
C ASP A 179 -18.99 19.37 -5.43
N PHE A 180 -19.38 18.15 -5.77
CA PHE A 180 -20.60 17.89 -6.53
C PHE A 180 -21.80 18.34 -5.69
N SER A 181 -22.92 18.68 -6.33
CA SER A 181 -24.17 18.89 -5.57
C SER A 181 -24.57 17.61 -4.81
N ALA A 182 -25.44 17.73 -3.82
CA ALA A 182 -25.93 16.57 -3.07
C ALA A 182 -26.65 15.57 -4.00
N GLU A 183 -27.47 16.08 -4.92
CA GLU A 183 -28.18 15.29 -5.92
C GLU A 183 -27.20 14.62 -6.90
N ALA A 184 -26.18 15.36 -7.36
CA ALA A 184 -25.17 14.82 -8.26
C ALA A 184 -24.28 13.77 -7.57
N SER A 185 -23.95 13.94 -6.29
CA SER A 185 -23.23 12.95 -5.49
C SER A 185 -24.04 11.66 -5.35
N ALA A 186 -25.32 11.76 -5.03
CA ALA A 186 -26.21 10.61 -4.93
C ALA A 186 -26.36 9.88 -6.28
N GLN A 187 -26.58 10.62 -7.36
CA GLN A 187 -26.68 10.06 -8.70
C GLN A 187 -25.36 9.38 -9.13
N PHE A 188 -24.22 10.00 -8.84
CA PHE A 188 -22.91 9.43 -9.14
C PHE A 188 -22.74 8.06 -8.49
N ILE A 189 -23.06 7.92 -7.20
CA ILE A 189 -22.95 6.64 -6.49
C ILE A 189 -23.96 5.62 -7.04
N GLN A 190 -25.20 6.04 -7.30
CA GLN A 190 -26.22 5.17 -7.88
C GLN A 190 -25.80 4.57 -9.23
N GLU A 191 -25.11 5.35 -10.08
CA GLU A 191 -24.63 4.89 -11.37
C GLU A 191 -23.28 4.15 -11.29
N LEU A 192 -22.44 4.45 -10.31
CA LEU A 192 -21.12 3.84 -10.12
C LEU A 192 -21.22 2.40 -9.60
N LEU A 193 -22.01 2.15 -8.56
CA LEU A 193 -21.99 0.85 -7.87
C LEU A 193 -22.47 -0.34 -8.72
N PRO A 194 -23.42 -0.19 -9.67
CA PRO A 194 -23.81 -1.27 -10.56
C PRO A 194 -22.78 -1.61 -11.65
N LEU A 195 -21.75 -0.77 -11.87
CA LEU A 195 -20.78 -1.02 -12.93
C LEU A 195 -20.07 -2.36 -12.73
N GLN A 196 -19.93 -3.11 -13.83
CA GLN A 196 -19.23 -4.38 -13.83
C GLN A 196 -17.76 -4.18 -13.47
N HIS A 197 -17.29 -4.95 -12.49
CA HIS A 197 -15.89 -4.98 -12.12
C HIS A 197 -15.13 -5.95 -13.04
N VAL A 198 -14.20 -5.41 -13.81
CA VAL A 198 -13.34 -6.12 -14.78
C VAL A 198 -11.88 -6.19 -14.32
N GLY A 199 -11.55 -5.52 -13.21
CA GLY A 199 -10.21 -5.45 -12.65
C GLY A 199 -9.35 -4.34 -13.25
N PHE A 200 -8.35 -3.90 -12.47
CA PHE A 200 -7.47 -2.78 -12.82
C PHE A 200 -6.75 -2.96 -14.16
N LYS A 201 -6.23 -4.16 -14.44
CA LYS A 201 -5.42 -4.43 -15.64
C LYS A 201 -6.17 -4.10 -16.94
N GLN A 202 -7.44 -4.52 -17.04
CA GLN A 202 -8.25 -4.29 -18.24
C GLN A 202 -8.54 -2.80 -18.47
N VAL A 203 -8.70 -2.03 -17.40
CA VAL A 203 -8.86 -0.58 -17.48
C VAL A 203 -7.54 0.09 -17.86
N TYR A 204 -6.45 -0.25 -17.16
CA TYR A 204 -5.14 0.37 -17.34
C TYR A 204 -4.62 0.24 -18.78
N GLU A 205 -4.83 -0.90 -19.43
CA GLU A 205 -4.44 -1.11 -20.84
C GLU A 205 -5.05 -0.06 -21.78
N LYS A 206 -6.25 0.44 -21.46
CA LYS A 206 -6.96 1.46 -22.26
C LYS A 206 -6.71 2.89 -21.82
N THR A 207 -6.27 3.13 -20.58
CA THR A 207 -6.20 4.48 -19.99
C THR A 207 -4.79 4.94 -19.64
N LYS A 208 -3.75 4.10 -19.76
CA LYS A 208 -2.35 4.39 -19.38
C LYS A 208 -1.71 5.66 -19.97
N HIS A 209 -2.30 6.25 -21.01
CA HIS A 209 -1.79 7.47 -21.65
C HIS A 209 -2.72 8.68 -21.46
N GLU A 210 -3.77 8.51 -20.67
CA GLU A 210 -4.82 9.49 -20.47
C GLU A 210 -4.63 10.25 -19.14
N SER A 211 -4.96 11.55 -19.14
CA SER A 211 -5.02 12.33 -17.91
C SER A 211 -6.30 12.04 -17.13
N GLY A 212 -6.16 11.64 -15.88
CA GLY A 212 -7.29 11.34 -14.99
C GLY A 212 -7.95 12.58 -14.39
N ILE A 213 -9.24 12.47 -14.11
CA ILE A 213 -10.01 13.35 -13.23
C ILE A 213 -10.01 12.74 -11.84
N PHE A 214 -9.56 13.50 -10.84
CA PHE A 214 -9.40 13.01 -9.49
C PHE A 214 -10.68 13.33 -8.71
N LEU A 215 -11.36 12.29 -8.25
CA LEU A 215 -12.60 12.38 -7.49
C LEU A 215 -12.32 11.90 -6.06
N ARG A 216 -12.68 12.70 -5.07
CA ARG A 216 -12.62 12.31 -3.65
C ARG A 216 -14.00 11.82 -3.23
N ILE A 217 -14.08 10.61 -2.70
CA ILE A 217 -15.30 10.07 -2.11
C ILE A 217 -15.21 10.27 -0.60
N TYR A 218 -16.03 11.16 -0.04
CA TYR A 218 -16.11 11.35 1.40
C TYR A 218 -17.17 10.42 1.98
N LEU A 219 -16.83 9.74 3.07
CA LEU A 219 -17.71 8.80 3.76
C LEU A 219 -18.26 9.42 5.04
N LEU A 220 -19.43 8.94 5.47
CA LEU A 220 -20.14 9.45 6.65
C LEU A 220 -19.38 9.24 7.97
N ASP A 221 -18.38 8.37 7.99
CA ASP A 221 -17.51 8.15 9.15
C ASP A 221 -16.31 9.12 9.22
N GLY A 222 -16.26 10.10 8.30
CA GLY A 222 -15.19 11.09 8.21
C GLY A 222 -13.96 10.63 7.44
N SER A 223 -13.91 9.36 7.01
CA SER A 223 -12.88 8.90 6.08
C SER A 223 -13.20 9.27 4.63
N SER A 224 -12.21 9.13 3.75
CA SER A 224 -12.38 9.37 2.32
C SER A 224 -11.36 8.58 1.51
N PHE A 225 -11.61 8.42 0.21
CA PHE A 225 -10.63 7.82 -0.69
C PHE A 225 -10.71 8.43 -2.09
N ARG A 226 -9.63 8.30 -2.85
CA ARG A 226 -9.56 8.84 -4.22
C ARG A 226 -9.98 7.77 -5.21
N LEU A 227 -10.86 8.16 -6.13
CA LEU A 227 -11.18 7.43 -7.34
C LEU A 227 -10.74 8.28 -8.54
N VAL A 228 -10.04 7.67 -9.50
CA VAL A 228 -9.61 8.39 -10.71
C VAL A 228 -10.48 7.93 -11.88
N TYR A 229 -11.03 8.90 -12.59
CA TYR A 229 -11.84 8.69 -13.79
C TYR A 229 -11.09 9.14 -15.03
N TYR A 230 -11.13 8.34 -16.09
CA TYR A 230 -10.49 8.60 -17.39
C TYR A 230 -11.58 8.86 -18.45
N PRO A 231 -11.85 10.13 -18.82
CA PRO A 231 -12.85 10.52 -19.81
C PRO A 231 -12.83 9.82 -21.18
N GLU A 232 -11.68 9.67 -21.83
CA GLU A 232 -11.55 9.08 -23.17
C GLU A 232 -11.83 7.58 -23.12
N GLY A 233 -11.20 6.86 -22.20
CA GLY A 233 -11.45 5.44 -21.95
C GLY A 233 -12.79 5.14 -21.29
N ASN A 234 -13.48 6.17 -20.78
CA ASN A 234 -14.68 6.08 -19.94
C ASN A 234 -14.52 5.02 -18.84
N ALA A 235 -13.50 5.16 -18.00
CA ALA A 235 -13.14 4.12 -17.05
C ALA A 235 -12.66 4.66 -15.71
N PHE A 236 -12.75 3.82 -14.68
CA PHE A 236 -12.31 4.12 -13.31
C PHE A 236 -11.14 3.26 -12.91
N THR A 237 -10.19 3.82 -12.15
CA THR A 237 -9.05 3.06 -11.59
C THR A 237 -9.48 1.87 -10.72
N ALA A 238 -10.69 1.89 -10.16
CA ALA A 238 -11.29 0.76 -9.45
C ALA A 238 -11.69 -0.43 -10.36
N GLY A 239 -11.26 -0.45 -11.63
CA GLY A 239 -11.43 -1.62 -12.51
C GLY A 239 -12.82 -1.72 -13.13
N ALA A 240 -13.42 -0.61 -13.55
CA ALA A 240 -14.72 -0.62 -14.24
C ALA A 240 -14.78 0.39 -15.38
N PHE A 241 -15.60 0.11 -16.40
CA PHE A 241 -15.98 1.06 -17.44
C PHE A 241 -17.30 1.75 -17.07
N GLY A 242 -17.36 3.06 -17.26
CA GLY A 242 -18.54 3.87 -17.00
C GLY A 242 -19.60 3.78 -18.10
N THR A 243 -20.76 4.37 -17.83
CA THR A 243 -21.83 4.60 -18.81
C THR A 243 -21.70 5.99 -19.43
N ASP A 244 -22.40 6.25 -20.54
CA ASP A 244 -22.45 7.59 -21.13
C ASP A 244 -23.13 8.62 -20.21
N SER A 245 -24.14 8.18 -19.44
CA SER A 245 -24.82 9.03 -18.45
C SER A 245 -23.89 9.44 -17.32
N LEU A 246 -23.12 8.49 -16.76
CA LEU A 246 -22.17 8.77 -15.69
C LEU A 246 -21.03 9.67 -16.17
N LYS A 247 -20.51 9.42 -17.39
CA LYS A 247 -19.53 10.30 -18.03
C LYS A 247 -20.08 11.73 -18.13
N LYS A 248 -21.30 11.88 -18.65
CA LYS A 248 -21.94 13.18 -18.79
C LYS A 248 -22.05 13.90 -17.43
N LEU A 249 -22.54 13.21 -16.40
CA LEU A 249 -22.66 13.74 -15.05
C LEU A 249 -21.31 14.27 -14.52
N ILE A 250 -20.25 13.45 -14.59
CA ILE A 250 -18.91 13.82 -14.10
C ILE A 250 -18.38 15.05 -14.85
N MET A 251 -18.53 15.08 -16.17
CA MET A 251 -18.02 16.17 -17.00
C MET A 251 -18.79 17.48 -16.77
N GLU A 252 -20.11 17.41 -16.58
CA GLU A 252 -20.94 18.56 -16.25
C GLU A 252 -20.59 19.13 -14.87
N GLN A 253 -20.47 18.27 -13.85
CA GLN A 253 -20.06 18.70 -12.50
C GLN A 253 -18.65 19.30 -12.51
N ARG A 254 -17.70 18.68 -13.21
CA ARG A 254 -16.34 19.23 -13.35
C ARG A 254 -16.34 20.62 -13.98
N ALA A 255 -17.11 20.82 -15.05
CA ALA A 255 -17.19 22.12 -15.72
C ALA A 255 -17.80 23.19 -14.80
N GLN A 256 -18.87 22.85 -14.09
CA GLN A 256 -19.54 23.76 -13.14
C GLN A 256 -18.61 24.15 -11.98
N ILE A 257 -17.95 23.17 -11.36
CA ILE A 257 -17.03 23.38 -10.23
C ILE A 257 -15.85 24.24 -10.65
N LYS A 258 -15.23 23.95 -11.81
CA LYS A 258 -14.12 24.76 -12.33
C LYS A 258 -14.53 26.19 -12.64
N ALA A 259 -15.67 26.39 -13.29
CA ALA A 259 -16.20 27.71 -13.57
C ALA A 259 -16.45 28.51 -12.27
N ALA A 260 -16.99 27.86 -11.23
CA ALA A 260 -17.20 28.48 -9.92
C ALA A 260 -15.88 28.84 -9.20
N ALA A 261 -14.82 28.06 -9.44
CA ALA A 261 -13.47 28.29 -8.90
C ALA A 261 -12.62 29.26 -9.73
N GLY A 262 -13.10 29.70 -10.90
CA GLY A 262 -12.35 30.56 -11.82
C GLY A 262 -11.21 29.85 -12.58
N LEU A 263 -11.37 28.53 -12.81
CA LEU A 263 -10.42 27.64 -13.50
C LEU A 263 -10.88 27.24 -14.91
#